data_AF-A0ABD2LNF6-F1
#
_entry.id   AF-A0ABD2LNF6-F1
#
_cell.length_a   1.000
_cell.length_b   1.000
_cell.length_c   1.000
_cell.angle_alpha   90.00
_cell.angle_beta   90.00
_cell.angle_gamma   90.00
#
_symmetry.space_group_name_H-M   'P 1'
#
loop_
_entity.id
_entity.type
_entity.pdbx_description
1 polymer ?
#
loop_
_entity_poly.entity_id
_entity_poly.type
_entity_poly.pdbx_seq_one_letter_code
_entity_poly.pdbx_strand_id
1 'polypeptide(L)'
;MKSCRACRLDKCLLEGMDPTMVEAEQSPAQRQFIQSLYKRREFLQQQQQQLQKQNEKEMEIKNEKDTEIKKEKNNNENENGTSDEINEENQTFCQTPDPILSNEFCRSETVPVTGLLHTMPQFVMLEPTNQANFTAVPLSEFPVSFGSSTINSQIVTNIPNNSFSPLFIYYQNNNPLFQFSEEEFLMVSAFVASNSAISGLSDAGRLALQHLSEHYTNTLMNHLRTNHGNMAATLRYAELARQAESLLFSTRLQPTEFYQRRI
;
A
#
# COMPACT_ATOMS: atom_id res chain seq x y z
N MET A 1 -14.83 -7.75 -7.63
CA MET A 1 -13.41 -8.10 -7.35
C MET A 1 -13.22 -9.60 -7.54
N LYS A 2 -12.24 -10.06 -8.33
CA LYS A 2 -11.96 -11.51 -8.47
C LYS A 2 -11.20 -11.98 -7.22
N SER A 3 -11.65 -13.04 -6.56
CA SER A 3 -10.95 -13.61 -5.40
C SER A 3 -9.60 -14.21 -5.83
N CYS A 4 -8.51 -13.85 -5.17
CA CYS A 4 -7.22 -14.48 -5.42
C CYS A 4 -7.17 -15.89 -4.80
N ARG A 5 -6.17 -16.69 -5.17
CA ARG A 5 -6.00 -18.06 -4.63
C ARG A 5 -5.83 -18.07 -3.11
N ALA A 6 -5.13 -17.08 -2.55
CA ALA A 6 -4.94 -16.97 -1.11
C ALA A 6 -6.27 -16.68 -0.38
N CYS A 7 -7.07 -15.72 -0.85
CA CYS A 7 -8.38 -15.44 -0.27
C CYS A 7 -9.32 -16.66 -0.34
N ARG A 8 -9.21 -17.48 -1.40
CA ARG A 8 -9.99 -18.71 -1.52
C ARG A 8 -9.58 -19.74 -0.47
N LEU A 9 -8.28 -19.92 -0.24
CA LEU A 9 -7.75 -20.81 0.80
C LEU A 9 -8.22 -20.38 2.19
N ASP A 10 -8.13 -19.08 2.51
CA ASP A 10 -8.58 -18.53 3.80
C ASP A 10 -10.07 -18.80 4.05
N LYS A 11 -10.90 -18.60 3.01
CA LYS A 11 -12.32 -18.91 3.06
C LYS A 11 -12.57 -20.40 3.33
N CYS A 12 -11.87 -21.31 2.64
CA CYS A 12 -12.00 -22.75 2.89
C CYS A 12 -11.59 -23.13 4.32
N LEU A 13 -10.50 -22.55 4.85
CA LEU A 13 -10.05 -22.80 6.22
C LEU A 13 -11.06 -22.32 7.26
N LEU A 14 -11.71 -21.17 7.03
CA LEU A 14 -12.77 -20.65 7.90
C LEU A 14 -14.05 -21.48 7.83
N GLU A 15 -14.41 -21.98 6.64
CA GLU A 15 -15.58 -22.84 6.41
C GLU A 15 -15.39 -24.28 6.91
N GLY A 16 -14.21 -24.62 7.45
CA GLY A 16 -13.96 -25.88 8.14
C GLY A 16 -13.19 -26.92 7.33
N MET A 17 -12.47 -26.53 6.28
CA MET A 17 -11.54 -27.44 5.58
C MET A 17 -10.51 -28.02 6.56
N ASP A 18 -10.33 -29.33 6.54
CA ASP A 18 -9.34 -30.03 7.35
C ASP A 18 -7.97 -30.11 6.62
N PRO A 19 -6.91 -29.47 7.14
CA PRO A 19 -5.57 -29.54 6.55
C PRO A 19 -4.99 -30.96 6.45
N THR A 20 -5.46 -31.91 7.26
CA THR A 20 -4.97 -33.30 7.25
C THR A 20 -5.46 -34.12 6.06
N MET A 21 -6.54 -33.68 5.43
CA MET A 21 -7.13 -34.35 4.25
C MET A 21 -6.35 -34.09 2.96
N VAL A 22 -5.27 -33.31 3.01
CA VAL A 22 -4.37 -33.12 1.88
C VAL A 22 -3.53 -34.39 1.72
N GLU A 23 -4.04 -35.36 0.95
CA GLU A 23 -3.35 -36.59 0.58
C GLU A 23 -2.05 -36.26 -0.15
N ALA A 24 -0.94 -36.33 0.57
CA ALA A 24 0.40 -36.27 0.00
C ALA A 24 1.36 -37.09 0.87
N GLU A 25 2.45 -37.53 0.27
CA GLU A 25 3.50 -38.32 0.93
C GLU A 25 4.05 -37.59 2.15
N GLN A 26 4.18 -38.30 3.28
CA GLN A 26 4.55 -37.81 4.62
C GLN A 26 5.98 -37.24 4.73
N SER A 27 6.31 -36.28 3.88
CA SER A 27 7.59 -35.59 3.89
C SER A 27 7.65 -34.60 5.05
N PRO A 28 8.85 -34.32 5.61
CA PRO A 28 9.03 -33.27 6.60
C PRO A 28 8.51 -31.90 6.15
N ALA A 29 8.67 -31.56 4.86
CA ALA A 29 8.19 -30.32 4.28
C ALA A 29 6.66 -30.22 4.31
N GLN A 30 5.96 -31.31 4.00
CA GLN A 30 4.50 -31.35 4.07
C GLN A 30 4.00 -31.15 5.51
N ARG A 31 4.64 -31.76 6.51
CA ARG A 31 4.27 -31.56 7.92
C ARG A 31 4.39 -30.09 8.34
N GLN A 32 5.45 -29.42 7.92
CA GLN A 32 5.62 -27.98 8.14
C GLN A 32 4.53 -27.16 7.43
N PHE A 33 4.18 -27.54 6.20
CA PHE A 33 3.10 -26.90 5.46
C PHE A 33 1.74 -27.07 6.14
N ILE A 34 1.36 -28.28 6.54
CA ILE A 34 0.12 -28.56 7.28
C ILE A 34 0.08 -27.78 8.60
N GLN A 35 1.20 -27.74 9.33
CA GLN A 35 1.31 -26.93 10.55
C GLN A 35 1.10 -25.44 10.28
N SER A 36 1.58 -24.93 9.15
CA SER A 36 1.34 -23.54 8.75
C SER A 36 -0.14 -23.25 8.45
N LEU A 37 -0.87 -24.23 7.89
CA LEU A 37 -2.31 -24.11 7.65
C LEU A 37 -3.11 -24.08 8.96
N TYR A 38 -2.74 -24.88 9.96
CA TYR A 38 -3.36 -24.83 11.29
C TYR A 38 -3.17 -23.47 11.96
N LYS A 39 -1.93 -22.97 12.00
CA LYS A 39 -1.63 -21.64 12.55
C LYS A 39 -2.42 -20.55 11.85
N ARG A 40 -2.53 -20.64 10.51
CA ARG A 40 -3.30 -19.69 9.71
C ARG A 40 -4.80 -19.76 10.00
N ARG A 41 -5.36 -20.96 10.19
CA ARG A 41 -6.76 -21.16 10.59
C ARG A 41 -7.05 -20.54 11.97
N GLU A 42 -6.21 -20.80 12.96
CA GLU A 42 -6.34 -20.23 14.31
C GLU A 42 -6.33 -18.70 14.28
N PHE A 43 -5.39 -18.11 13.52
CA PHE A 43 -5.30 -16.67 13.33
C PHE A 43 -6.57 -16.07 12.72
N LEU A 44 -7.10 -16.69 11.64
CA LEU A 44 -8.32 -16.22 10.99
C LEU A 44 -9.54 -16.31 11.92
N GLN A 45 -9.64 -17.36 12.73
CA GLN A 45 -10.71 -17.50 13.72
C GLN A 45 -10.63 -16.43 14.82
N GLN A 46 -9.43 -16.15 15.34
CA GLN A 46 -9.23 -15.08 16.32
C GLN A 46 -9.61 -13.70 15.74
N GLN A 47 -9.23 -13.43 14.50
CA GLN A 47 -9.59 -12.18 13.82
C GLN A 47 -11.11 -12.04 13.66
N GLN A 48 -11.81 -13.12 13.29
CA GLN A 48 -13.27 -13.10 13.16
C GLN A 48 -13.96 -12.83 14.50
N GLN A 49 -13.48 -13.42 15.59
CA GLN A 49 -14.00 -13.16 16.94
C GLN A 49 -13.76 -11.72 17.39
N GLN A 50 -12.61 -11.11 17.05
CA GLN A 50 -12.33 -9.71 17.35
C GLN A 50 -13.28 -8.78 16.60
N LEU A 51 -13.55 -9.04 15.32
CA LEU A 51 -14.52 -8.28 14.53
C LEU A 51 -15.94 -8.39 15.10
N GLN A 52 -16.36 -9.58 15.53
CA GLN A 52 -17.66 -9.75 16.19
C GLN A 52 -17.76 -8.91 17.47
N LYS A 53 -16.74 -8.95 18.34
CA LYS A 53 -16.69 -8.13 19.56
C LYS A 53 -16.68 -6.63 19.28
N GLN A 54 -16.05 -6.20 18.19
CA GLN A 54 -16.07 -4.78 17.78
C GLN A 54 -17.47 -4.36 17.33
N ASN A 55 -18.13 -5.18 16.51
CA ASN A 55 -19.49 -4.91 16.05
C ASN A 55 -20.51 -4.91 17.20
N GLU A 56 -20.35 -5.81 18.19
CA GLU A 56 -21.18 -5.82 19.41
C GLU A 56 -21.05 -4.52 20.20
N LYS A 57 -19.82 -4.06 20.45
CA LYS A 57 -19.56 -2.77 21.13
C LYS A 57 -20.11 -1.58 20.35
N GLU A 58 -20.00 -1.60 19.03
CA GLU A 58 -20.54 -0.53 18.19
C GLU A 58 -22.07 -0.48 18.27
N MET A 59 -22.74 -1.63 18.32
CA MET A 59 -24.19 -1.69 18.55
C MET A 59 -24.59 -1.22 19.95
N GLU A 60 -23.82 -1.55 20.99
CA GLU A 60 -24.06 -1.07 22.36
C GLU A 60 -24.00 0.47 22.42
N ILE A 61 -22.95 1.07 21.86
CA ILE A 61 -22.79 2.54 21.80
C ILE A 61 -23.94 3.19 21.03
N LYS A 62 -24.39 2.57 19.93
CA LYS A 62 -25.52 3.09 19.15
C LYS A 62 -26.82 3.05 19.94
N ASN A 63 -27.07 1.97 20.68
CA ASN A 63 -28.25 1.83 21.53
C ASN A 63 -28.25 2.82 22.71
N GLU A 64 -27.09 3.10 23.31
CA GLU A 64 -26.94 4.11 24.36
C GLU A 64 -27.31 5.52 23.83
N LYS A 65 -26.77 5.90 22.67
CA LYS A 65 -27.09 7.20 22.03
C LYS A 65 -28.56 7.34 21.68
N ASP A 66 -29.19 6.30 21.13
CA ASP A 66 -30.62 6.32 20.81
C ASP A 66 -31.49 6.45 22.08
N THR A 67 -30.99 5.98 23.23
CA THR A 67 -31.66 6.12 24.53
C THR A 67 -31.53 7.54 25.10
N GLU A 68 -30.37 8.18 24.93
CA GLU A 68 -30.15 9.58 25.32
C GLU A 68 -31.03 10.55 24.50
N ILE A 69 -31.09 10.37 23.18
CA ILE A 69 -31.92 11.20 22.29
C ILE A 69 -33.42 11.11 22.65
N LYS A 70 -33.90 9.94 23.04
CA LYS A 70 -35.30 9.77 23.48
C LYS A 70 -35.59 10.48 24.81
N LYS A 71 -34.62 10.55 25.73
CA LYS A 71 -34.77 11.29 26.99
C LYS A 71 -34.83 12.80 26.76
N GLU A 72 -34.04 13.34 25.84
CA GLU A 72 -34.06 14.76 25.51
C GLU A 72 -35.39 15.19 24.86
N LYS A 73 -35.96 14.37 23.96
CA LYS A 73 -37.25 14.69 23.33
C LYS A 73 -38.42 14.75 24.32
N ASN A 74 -38.46 13.83 25.30
CA ASN A 74 -39.54 13.81 26.30
C ASN A 74 -39.52 15.02 27.24
N ASN A 75 -38.37 15.66 27.45
CA ASN A 75 -38.29 16.85 28.30
C ASN A 75 -38.80 18.12 27.59
N ASN A 76 -38.69 18.19 26.26
CA ASN A 76 -39.11 19.38 25.49
C ASN A 76 -40.63 19.44 25.22
N GLU A 77 -41.36 18.33 25.30
CA GLU A 77 -42.82 18.32 25.08
C GLU A 77 -43.64 18.82 26.29
N ASN A 78 -43.01 19.01 27.46
CA ASN A 78 -43.70 19.47 28.67
C ASN A 78 -43.67 21.00 28.89
N GLU A 79 -42.95 21.78 28.07
CA GLU A 79 -42.88 23.24 28.22
C GLU A 79 -43.71 24.04 27.19
N ASN A 80 -44.39 23.39 26.24
CA ASN A 80 -45.18 24.06 25.20
C ASN A 80 -46.71 23.86 25.31
N GLY A 81 -47.22 23.77 26.55
CA GLY A 81 -48.65 23.92 26.82
C GLY A 81 -48.97 25.35 27.21
N THR A 82 -49.24 26.23 26.23
CA THR A 82 -50.25 27.32 26.24
C THR A 82 -49.99 28.23 25.04
N SER A 83 -50.76 28.08 23.94
CA SER A 83 -51.47 29.19 23.26
C SER A 83 -52.12 28.74 21.95
N ASP A 84 -53.44 28.90 21.95
CA ASP A 84 -54.30 29.48 20.93
C ASP A 84 -54.61 28.73 19.62
N GLU A 85 -55.86 28.28 19.60
CA GLU A 85 -56.74 28.10 18.45
C GLU A 85 -56.49 29.12 17.32
N ILE A 86 -56.05 28.67 16.14
CA ILE A 86 -56.40 29.33 14.87
C ILE A 86 -56.61 28.29 13.75
N ASN A 87 -57.88 28.22 13.33
CA ASN A 87 -58.44 27.91 12.01
C ASN A 87 -57.65 27.11 10.96
N GLU A 88 -58.20 25.92 10.71
CA GLU A 88 -58.72 25.43 9.43
C GLU A 88 -58.82 26.47 8.29
N GLU A 89 -57.99 26.34 7.25
CA GLU A 89 -58.36 26.67 5.86
C GLU A 89 -57.39 26.04 4.84
N ASN A 90 -57.95 25.10 4.05
CA ASN A 90 -57.67 24.80 2.65
C ASN A 90 -56.31 25.19 2.03
N GLN A 91 -55.51 24.20 1.63
CA GLN A 91 -54.78 24.30 0.37
C GLN A 91 -54.56 22.96 -0.35
N THR A 92 -55.35 22.85 -1.42
CA THR A 92 -55.31 21.94 -2.55
C THR A 92 -54.00 22.10 -3.34
N PHE A 93 -53.65 21.08 -4.14
CA PHE A 93 -52.78 21.15 -5.34
C PHE A 93 -51.26 21.11 -5.05
N CYS A 94 -50.39 20.33 -5.72
CA CYS A 94 -50.48 19.69 -7.02
C CYS A 94 -49.55 18.46 -7.10
N GLN A 95 -50.00 17.43 -7.81
CA GLN A 95 -49.20 16.28 -8.26
C GLN A 95 -48.26 16.73 -9.37
N THR A 96 -47.01 16.25 -9.37
CA THR A 96 -46.20 16.20 -10.59
C THR A 96 -45.71 14.76 -10.81
N PRO A 97 -45.82 14.23 -12.03
CA PRO A 97 -45.58 12.82 -12.34
C PRO A 97 -44.10 12.53 -12.65
N ASP A 98 -43.72 11.28 -12.44
CA ASP A 98 -42.50 10.66 -12.97
C ASP A 98 -42.42 10.77 -14.50
N PRO A 99 -41.20 10.77 -15.07
CA PRO A 99 -40.97 10.16 -16.36
C PRO A 99 -40.06 8.93 -16.27
N ILE A 100 -40.74 7.82 -16.55
CA ILE A 100 -40.33 6.54 -17.09
C ILE A 100 -39.24 6.65 -18.19
N LEU A 101 -38.30 5.71 -18.11
CA LEU A 101 -37.53 5.01 -19.16
C LEU A 101 -37.51 5.56 -20.59
N SER A 102 -36.29 5.62 -21.14
CA SER A 102 -36.04 5.14 -22.50
C SER A 102 -34.61 4.60 -22.66
N ASN A 103 -34.55 3.27 -22.80
CA ASN A 103 -33.52 2.53 -23.54
C ASN A 103 -33.61 2.90 -25.02
N GLU A 104 -32.46 3.12 -25.67
CA GLU A 104 -32.16 2.97 -27.11
C GLU A 104 -30.71 3.47 -27.28
N PHE A 105 -29.80 3.00 -28.14
CA PHE A 105 -29.73 1.93 -29.12
C PHE A 105 -28.26 1.93 -29.61
N CYS A 106 -27.77 0.78 -30.07
CA CYS A 106 -26.41 0.60 -30.61
C CYS A 106 -26.09 1.50 -31.82
N ARG A 107 -24.88 2.05 -31.89
CA ARG A 107 -24.12 2.17 -33.15
C ARG A 107 -22.64 1.90 -32.94
N SER A 108 -22.19 0.86 -33.63
CA SER A 108 -20.82 0.55 -33.99
C SER A 108 -20.32 1.52 -35.04
N GLU A 109 -19.16 2.15 -34.83
CA GLU A 109 -18.35 2.68 -35.92
C GLU A 109 -16.88 2.29 -35.75
N THR A 110 -16.34 1.89 -36.89
CA THR A 110 -15.03 1.34 -37.20
C THR A 110 -13.97 2.42 -37.33
N VAL A 111 -12.76 2.12 -36.82
CA VAL A 111 -11.37 2.52 -37.20
C VAL A 111 -11.18 3.63 -38.26
N PRO A 112 -10.16 4.51 -38.14
CA PRO A 112 -8.79 4.08 -38.46
C PRO A 112 -7.69 4.55 -37.50
N VAL A 113 -6.65 3.70 -37.46
CA VAL A 113 -5.34 3.91 -36.87
C VAL A 113 -4.59 5.00 -37.66
N THR A 114 -4.20 6.09 -36.99
CA THR A 114 -3.11 6.97 -37.45
C THR A 114 -2.28 7.42 -36.26
N GLY A 115 -0.96 7.31 -36.42
CA GLY A 115 0.03 7.25 -35.35
C GLY A 115 0.11 8.48 -34.46
N LEU A 116 0.37 8.22 -33.17
CA LEU A 116 0.82 9.19 -32.20
C LEU A 116 2.26 8.86 -31.82
N LEU A 117 3.20 9.63 -32.37
CA LEU A 117 4.56 9.76 -31.85
C LEU A 117 4.45 10.23 -30.39
N HIS A 118 4.79 9.36 -29.44
CA HIS A 118 5.00 9.78 -28.06
C HIS A 118 6.30 10.58 -28.00
N THR A 119 6.17 11.90 -27.94
CA THR A 119 7.19 12.77 -27.38
C THR A 119 7.35 12.44 -25.90
N MET A 120 8.58 12.20 -25.48
CA MET A 120 8.91 12.03 -24.07
C MET A 120 8.58 13.31 -23.27
N PRO A 121 8.14 13.20 -22.02
CA PRO A 121 8.00 14.37 -21.16
C PRO A 121 9.40 14.96 -20.92
N GLN A 122 9.63 16.16 -21.44
CA GLN A 122 10.79 16.96 -21.08
C GLN A 122 10.69 17.30 -19.58
N PHE A 123 11.65 16.80 -18.81
CA PHE A 123 11.82 17.16 -17.41
C PHE A 123 12.38 18.59 -17.37
N VAL A 124 11.50 19.57 -17.23
CA VAL A 124 11.90 20.97 -17.01
C VAL A 124 12.40 21.08 -15.57
N MET A 125 13.71 21.20 -15.40
CA MET A 125 14.29 21.65 -14.13
C MET A 125 13.90 23.12 -13.93
N LEU A 126 12.96 23.36 -13.02
CA LEU A 126 12.73 24.69 -12.48
C LEU A 126 13.90 25.03 -11.54
N GLU A 127 14.65 26.09 -11.88
CA GLU A 127 15.64 26.69 -11.00
C GLU A 127 14.95 27.27 -9.74
N PRO A 128 15.42 26.96 -8.52
CA PRO A 128 14.94 27.66 -7.34
C PRO A 128 15.65 29.02 -7.23
N THR A 129 14.93 30.08 -7.59
CA THR A 129 15.32 31.44 -7.22
C THR A 129 14.68 31.83 -5.88
N ASN A 130 15.53 32.46 -5.06
CA ASN A 130 15.23 33.33 -3.91
C ASN A 130 14.92 32.69 -2.54
N GLN A 131 15.96 32.78 -1.70
CA GLN A 131 15.97 33.29 -0.32
C GLN A 131 14.59 33.56 0.31
N ALA A 132 14.26 32.72 1.30
CA ALA A 132 13.38 33.12 2.39
C ALA A 132 14.12 32.86 3.71
N ASN A 133 14.42 33.95 4.43
CA ASN A 133 14.85 33.92 5.83
C ASN A 133 13.71 33.35 6.67
N PHE A 134 13.92 32.17 7.26
CA PHE A 134 13.10 31.68 8.36
C PHE A 134 13.93 31.73 9.65
N THR A 135 13.55 32.65 10.53
CA THR A 135 13.96 32.71 11.92
C THR A 135 13.45 31.45 12.63
N ALA A 136 14.37 30.72 13.25
CA ALA A 136 14.08 29.53 14.04
C ALA A 136 13.25 29.87 15.28
N VAL A 137 12.14 29.16 15.48
CA VAL A 137 11.41 29.07 16.74
C VAL A 137 11.90 27.82 17.47
N PRO A 138 12.34 27.90 18.73
CA PRO A 138 12.77 26.72 19.48
C PRO A 138 11.55 25.95 19.99
N LEU A 139 11.40 24.71 19.54
CA LEU A 139 10.49 23.74 20.16
C LEU A 139 11.26 22.99 21.24
N SER A 140 11.19 23.52 22.45
CA SER A 140 11.41 22.78 23.68
C SER A 140 10.14 21.99 24.05
N GLU A 141 10.36 20.78 24.59
CA GLU A 141 9.43 19.96 25.38
C GLU A 141 8.51 18.97 24.65
N PHE A 142 9.06 17.77 24.39
CA PHE A 142 8.38 16.51 24.71
C PHE A 142 9.41 15.52 25.32
N PRO A 143 9.18 14.97 26.52
CA PRO A 143 10.13 14.07 27.17
C PRO A 143 9.90 12.63 26.69
N VAL A 144 10.80 12.10 25.86
CA VAL A 144 10.91 10.66 25.65
C VAL A 144 12.18 10.20 26.36
N SER A 145 12.01 9.73 27.59
CA SER A 145 13.08 9.18 28.40
C SER A 145 13.51 7.82 27.82
N PHE A 146 14.59 7.83 27.04
CA PHE A 146 15.38 6.62 26.79
C PHE A 146 16.56 6.63 27.75
N GLY A 147 16.47 5.78 28.77
CA GLY A 147 17.52 5.59 29.75
C GLY A 147 18.79 5.06 29.09
N SER A 148 19.82 5.91 29.05
CA SER A 148 21.20 5.51 28.78
C SER A 148 21.68 4.55 29.86
N SER A 149 21.70 3.26 29.52
CA SER A 149 22.44 2.25 30.28
C SER A 149 23.76 2.01 29.57
N THR A 150 24.83 2.54 30.13
CA THR A 150 26.21 2.25 29.75
C THR A 150 26.50 0.78 30.05
N ILE A 151 26.33 -0.10 29.07
CA ILE A 151 26.78 -1.49 29.15
C ILE A 151 28.03 -1.62 28.29
N ASN A 152 29.18 -1.64 28.95
CA ASN A 152 30.39 -2.22 28.41
C ASN A 152 30.14 -3.72 28.19
N SER A 153 29.85 -4.10 26.96
CA SER A 153 29.91 -5.50 26.54
C SER A 153 30.79 -5.59 25.29
N GLN A 154 32.07 -5.90 25.53
CA GLN A 154 32.91 -6.53 24.53
C GLN A 154 32.30 -7.89 24.18
N ILE A 155 31.38 -7.89 23.23
CA ILE A 155 31.03 -9.10 22.48
C ILE A 155 31.62 -8.89 21.09
N VAL A 156 32.81 -9.45 20.90
CA VAL A 156 33.39 -9.68 19.59
C VAL A 156 32.52 -10.73 18.91
N THR A 157 31.45 -10.29 18.23
CA THR A 157 30.80 -11.12 17.22
C THR A 157 31.64 -11.01 15.95
N ASN A 158 32.59 -11.93 15.79
CA ASN A 158 33.08 -12.33 14.48
C ASN A 158 31.93 -13.05 13.74
N ILE A 159 30.94 -12.28 13.29
CA ILE A 159 30.08 -12.70 12.20
C ILE A 159 30.87 -12.34 10.94
N PRO A 160 31.09 -13.27 9.99
CA PRO A 160 31.74 -12.92 8.75
C PRO A 160 30.87 -11.90 8.00
N ASN A 161 31.27 -10.62 8.05
CA ASN A 161 30.57 -9.46 7.48
C ASN A 161 30.50 -9.44 5.94
N ASN A 162 30.61 -10.58 5.27
CA ASN A 162 30.78 -10.66 3.81
C ASN A 162 29.84 -11.68 3.14
N SER A 163 28.63 -11.90 3.66
CA SER A 163 27.61 -12.59 2.87
C SER A 163 26.85 -11.60 1.98
N PHE A 164 27.56 -11.02 1.01
CA PHE A 164 26.91 -10.22 -0.03
C PHE A 164 25.85 -11.04 -0.74
N SER A 165 24.75 -10.40 -1.13
CA SER A 165 23.74 -11.03 -1.99
C SER A 165 24.43 -11.57 -3.26
N PRO A 166 24.21 -12.83 -3.66
CA PRO A 166 24.76 -13.38 -4.91
C PRO A 166 24.42 -12.51 -6.13
N LEU A 167 23.30 -11.78 -6.09
CA LEU A 167 22.91 -10.83 -7.12
C LEU A 167 23.82 -9.60 -7.17
N PHE A 168 24.25 -9.09 -6.01
CA PHE A 168 25.18 -7.97 -5.92
C PHE A 168 26.55 -8.33 -6.51
N ILE A 169 27.09 -9.48 -6.11
CA ILE A 169 28.36 -10.00 -6.65
C ILE A 169 28.27 -10.22 -8.16
N TYR A 170 27.18 -10.83 -8.64
CA TYR A 170 26.97 -11.04 -10.07
C TYR A 170 26.95 -9.71 -10.83
N TYR A 171 26.22 -8.71 -10.31
CA TYR A 171 26.09 -7.43 -11.00
C TYR A 171 27.42 -6.68 -11.08
N GLN A 172 28.18 -6.65 -9.98
CA GLN A 172 29.48 -5.99 -9.91
C GLN A 172 30.51 -6.63 -10.86
N ASN A 173 30.51 -7.95 -10.98
CA ASN A 173 31.41 -8.67 -11.89
C ASN A 173 31.11 -8.42 -13.37
N ASN A 174 29.84 -8.15 -13.72
CA ASN A 174 29.44 -7.91 -15.11
C ASN A 174 29.50 -6.44 -15.54
N ASN A 175 29.63 -5.51 -14.59
CA ASN A 175 29.68 -4.07 -14.86
C ASN A 175 30.79 -3.37 -14.06
N PRO A 176 32.08 -3.60 -14.38
CA PRO A 176 33.20 -3.09 -13.58
C PRO A 176 33.32 -1.56 -13.58
N LEU A 177 32.69 -0.88 -14.55
CA LEU A 177 32.62 0.59 -14.60
C LEU A 177 31.71 1.17 -13.53
N PHE A 178 30.87 0.35 -12.89
CA PHE A 178 29.89 0.78 -11.91
C PHE A 178 30.16 0.16 -10.54
N GLN A 179 30.79 0.96 -9.69
CA GLN A 179 30.94 0.63 -8.28
C GLN A 179 29.69 1.11 -7.55
N PHE A 180 28.77 0.20 -7.25
CA PHE A 180 27.68 0.45 -6.31
C PHE A 180 28.19 0.23 -4.89
N SER A 181 27.80 1.11 -3.96
CA SER A 181 27.75 0.70 -2.56
C SER A 181 26.64 -0.36 -2.39
N GLU A 182 26.76 -1.19 -1.37
CA GLU A 182 25.72 -2.18 -1.06
C GLU A 182 24.37 -1.51 -0.79
N GLU A 183 24.38 -0.39 -0.05
CA GLU A 183 23.19 0.39 0.25
C GLU A 183 22.57 0.99 -1.02
N GLU A 184 23.39 1.58 -1.92
CA GLU A 184 22.94 2.08 -3.22
C GLU A 184 22.26 0.97 -4.03
N PHE A 185 22.87 -0.22 -4.09
CA PHE A 185 22.32 -1.36 -4.82
C PHE A 185 20.98 -1.83 -4.24
N LEU A 186 20.87 -1.92 -2.91
CA LEU A 186 19.63 -2.32 -2.25
C LEU A 186 18.51 -1.30 -2.51
N MET A 187 18.80 -0.01 -2.42
CA MET A 187 17.82 1.05 -2.70
C MET A 187 17.39 1.06 -4.16
N VAL A 188 18.33 0.91 -5.10
CA VAL A 188 18.01 0.80 -6.53
C VAL A 188 17.18 -0.45 -6.82
N SER A 189 17.50 -1.58 -6.18
CA SER A 189 16.72 -2.81 -6.31
C SER A 189 15.30 -2.65 -5.77
N ALA A 190 15.13 -1.98 -4.62
CA ALA A 190 13.83 -1.69 -4.03
C ALA A 190 13.00 -0.71 -4.89
N PHE A 191 13.65 0.30 -5.46
CA PHE A 191 13.06 1.22 -6.43
C PHE A 191 12.55 0.47 -7.68
N VAL A 192 13.39 -0.39 -8.27
CA VAL A 192 13.04 -1.23 -9.43
C VAL A 192 11.87 -2.17 -9.11
N ALA A 193 11.85 -2.78 -7.92
CA ALA A 193 10.79 -3.66 -7.47
C ALA A 193 9.46 -2.93 -7.22
N SER A 194 9.51 -1.63 -6.93
CA SER A 194 8.33 -0.79 -6.63
C SER A 194 7.67 -0.20 -7.89
N ASN A 195 7.77 -0.89 -9.02
CA ASN A 195 7.23 -0.42 -10.29
C ASN A 195 5.70 -0.52 -10.34
N SER A 196 5.00 0.62 -10.33
CA SER A 196 3.54 0.69 -10.40
C SER A 196 2.96 0.36 -11.79
N ALA A 197 3.79 0.29 -12.83
CA ALA A 197 3.37 -0.03 -14.20
C ALA A 197 3.18 -1.54 -14.46
N ILE A 198 3.21 -2.38 -13.41
CA ILE A 198 2.94 -3.81 -13.54
C ILE A 198 1.46 -4.02 -13.88
N SER A 199 1.20 -4.75 -14.97
CA SER A 199 -0.15 -5.07 -15.42
C SER A 199 -0.86 -6.00 -14.44
N GLY A 200 -2.19 -5.85 -14.31
CA GLY A 200 -3.01 -6.68 -13.43
C GLY A 200 -3.09 -6.22 -11.96
N LEU A 201 -2.42 -5.12 -11.60
CA LEU A 201 -2.60 -4.49 -10.29
C LEU A 201 -3.93 -3.74 -10.18
N SER A 202 -4.50 -3.73 -8.96
CA SER A 202 -5.62 -2.84 -8.59
C SER A 202 -5.16 -1.40 -8.44
N ASP A 203 -6.09 -0.44 -8.44
CA ASP A 203 -5.77 0.99 -8.21
C ASP A 203 -5.06 1.21 -6.87
N ALA A 204 -5.56 0.59 -5.80
CA ALA A 204 -4.93 0.65 -4.48
C ALA A 204 -3.51 0.07 -4.49
N GLY A 205 -3.28 -1.03 -5.23
CA GLY A 205 -1.95 -1.63 -5.37
C GLY A 205 -0.98 -0.73 -6.15
N ARG A 206 -1.45 -0.11 -7.24
CA ARG A 206 -0.65 0.86 -8.00
C ARG A 206 -0.25 2.06 -7.14
N LEU A 207 -1.19 2.59 -6.36
CA LEU A 207 -0.95 3.72 -5.47
C LEU A 207 0.05 3.36 -4.36
N ALA A 208 -0.06 2.17 -3.77
CA ALA A 208 0.89 1.70 -2.76
C ALA A 208 2.31 1.55 -3.32
N LEU A 209 2.46 0.96 -4.52
CA LEU A 209 3.78 0.86 -5.17
C LEU A 209 4.34 2.22 -5.58
N GLN A 210 3.48 3.15 -6.02
CA GLN A 210 3.90 4.51 -6.30
C GLN A 210 4.48 5.20 -5.06
N HIS A 211 3.79 5.12 -3.91
CA HIS A 211 4.30 5.68 -2.66
C HIS A 211 5.62 5.03 -2.20
N LEU A 212 5.77 3.71 -2.38
CA LEU A 212 7.04 3.03 -2.09
C LEU A 212 8.16 3.50 -3.03
N SER A 213 7.88 3.65 -4.32
CA SER A 213 8.83 4.17 -5.30
C SER A 213 9.31 5.59 -4.94
N GLU A 214 8.38 6.48 -4.58
CA GLU A 214 8.69 7.83 -4.10
C GLU A 214 9.53 7.80 -2.81
N HIS A 215 9.19 6.93 -1.87
CA HIS A 215 9.93 6.76 -0.62
C HIS A 215 11.39 6.31 -0.86
N TYR A 216 11.61 5.28 -1.68
CA TYR A 216 12.94 4.80 -2.00
C TYR A 216 13.75 5.82 -2.82
N THR A 217 13.10 6.55 -3.74
CA THR A 217 13.73 7.64 -4.50
C THR A 217 14.25 8.74 -3.59
N ASN A 218 13.42 9.20 -2.64
CA ASN A 218 13.80 10.22 -1.68
C ASN A 218 14.92 9.75 -0.75
N THR A 219 14.84 8.49 -0.29
CA THR A 219 15.85 7.88 0.58
C THR A 219 17.20 7.78 -0.14
N LEU A 220 17.19 7.30 -1.39
CA LEU A 220 18.38 7.22 -2.23
C LEU A 220 18.97 8.60 -2.47
N MET A 221 18.16 9.59 -2.86
CA MET A 221 18.64 10.96 -3.09
C MET A 221 19.26 11.58 -1.83
N ASN A 222 18.66 11.36 -0.66
CA ASN A 222 19.22 11.85 0.61
C ASN A 222 20.54 11.16 0.94
N HIS A 223 20.62 9.83 0.79
CA HIS A 223 21.86 9.08 0.97
C HIS A 223 22.98 9.59 0.05
N LEU A 224 22.67 9.80 -1.23
CA LEU A 224 23.63 10.33 -2.20
C LEU A 224 24.08 11.74 -1.86
N ARG A 225 23.17 12.62 -1.40
CA ARG A 225 23.51 13.99 -0.96
C ARG A 225 24.44 13.98 0.24
N THR A 226 24.21 13.09 1.21
CA THR A 226 25.07 12.94 2.39
C THR A 226 26.47 12.47 2.01
N ASN A 227 26.59 11.53 1.06
CA ASN A 227 27.87 10.92 0.71
C ASN A 227 28.68 11.68 -0.35
N HIS A 228 28.01 12.34 -1.29
CA HIS A 228 28.67 12.96 -2.46
C HIS A 228 28.45 14.48 -2.57
N GLY A 229 27.55 15.07 -1.79
CA GLY A 229 27.14 16.47 -1.91
C GLY A 229 26.07 16.70 -3.00
N ASN A 230 25.40 17.85 -2.97
CA ASN A 230 24.16 18.09 -3.73
C ASN A 230 24.27 17.90 -5.26
N MET A 231 25.31 18.48 -5.88
CA MET A 231 25.46 18.43 -7.34
C MET A 231 25.88 17.03 -7.81
N ALA A 232 26.88 16.43 -7.15
CA ALA A 232 27.34 15.08 -7.48
C ALA A 232 26.26 14.03 -7.21
N ALA A 233 25.44 14.21 -6.17
CA ALA A 233 24.30 13.33 -5.88
C ALA A 233 23.28 13.28 -7.03
N THR A 234 23.00 14.43 -7.66
CA THR A 234 22.06 14.49 -8.80
C THR A 234 22.60 13.74 -10.01
N LEU A 235 23.88 13.94 -10.34
CA LEU A 235 24.54 13.22 -11.44
C LEU A 235 24.59 11.71 -11.18
N ARG A 236 24.96 11.34 -9.96
CA ARG A 236 25.00 9.95 -9.52
C ARG A 236 23.62 9.31 -9.59
N TYR A 237 22.58 9.98 -9.10
CA TYR A 237 21.22 9.48 -9.17
C TYR A 237 20.75 9.24 -10.61
N ALA A 238 21.01 10.18 -11.53
CA ALA A 238 20.65 10.03 -12.93
C ALA A 238 21.34 8.80 -13.56
N GLU A 239 22.60 8.57 -13.19
CA GLU A 239 23.38 7.41 -13.61
C GLU A 239 22.83 6.09 -13.05
N LEU A 240 22.43 6.06 -11.77
CA LEU A 240 21.79 4.91 -11.14
C LEU A 240 20.41 4.61 -11.75
N ALA A 241 19.61 5.65 -12.01
CA ALA A 241 18.29 5.52 -12.63
C ALA A 241 18.38 4.94 -14.04
N ARG A 242 19.34 5.39 -14.87
CA ARG A 242 19.58 4.84 -16.21
C ARG A 242 19.92 3.35 -16.17
N GLN A 243 20.67 2.91 -15.15
CA GLN A 243 21.01 1.50 -14.98
C GLN A 243 19.82 0.66 -14.49
N ALA A 244 19.02 1.21 -13.59
CA ALA A 244 17.76 0.60 -13.15
C ALA A 244 16.82 0.33 -14.33
N GLU A 245 16.74 1.25 -15.29
CA GLU A 245 15.97 1.07 -16.52
C GLU A 245 16.54 -0.05 -17.40
N SER A 246 17.87 -0.12 -17.55
CA SER A 246 18.55 -1.20 -18.29
C SER A 246 18.25 -2.58 -17.68
N LEU A 247 18.22 -2.66 -16.35
CA LEU A 247 17.85 -3.88 -15.61
C LEU A 247 16.38 -4.26 -15.84
N LEU A 248 15.47 -3.29 -15.76
CA LEU A 248 14.04 -3.50 -16.05
C LEU A 248 13.80 -3.95 -17.50
N PHE A 249 14.58 -3.41 -18.44
CA PHE A 249 14.47 -3.80 -19.85
C PHE A 249 14.98 -5.22 -20.08
N SER A 250 16.13 -5.57 -19.49
CA SER A 250 16.74 -6.91 -19.60
C SER A 250 15.82 -8.00 -19.03
N THR A 251 15.11 -7.71 -17.93
CA THR A 251 14.15 -8.65 -17.33
C THR A 251 12.87 -8.80 -18.14
N ARG A 252 12.41 -7.73 -18.81
CA ARG A 252 11.24 -7.79 -19.71
C ARG A 252 11.48 -8.59 -20.99
N LEU A 253 12.72 -8.70 -21.46
CA LEU A 253 13.06 -9.42 -22.70
C LEU A 253 13.21 -10.93 -22.55
N GLN A 254 13.08 -11.48 -21.33
CA GLN A 254 13.19 -12.92 -21.07
C GLN A 254 11.90 -13.50 -20.47
N PRO A 255 10.70 -13.38 -21.09
CA PRO A 255 9.46 -13.67 -20.37
C PRO A 255 9.14 -15.16 -20.17
N THR A 256 9.87 -16.13 -20.74
CA THR A 256 9.28 -17.47 -20.95
C THR A 256 10.13 -18.70 -20.66
N GLU A 257 11.46 -18.64 -20.62
CA GLU A 257 12.22 -19.89 -20.51
C GLU A 257 12.31 -20.48 -19.10
N PHE A 258 12.22 -19.64 -18.05
CA PHE A 258 12.33 -20.14 -16.67
C PHE A 258 11.08 -20.89 -16.18
N TYR A 259 9.90 -20.62 -16.74
CA TYR A 259 8.67 -21.32 -16.36
C TYR A 259 8.46 -22.63 -17.12
N GLN A 260 9.15 -22.87 -18.24
CA GLN A 260 9.00 -24.10 -19.04
C GLN A 260 9.85 -25.27 -18.54
N ARG A 261 10.84 -25.06 -17.66
CA ARG A 261 11.72 -26.14 -17.16
C ARG A 261 11.23 -26.88 -15.90
N ARG A 262 9.98 -26.67 -15.47
CA ARG A 262 9.42 -27.28 -14.24
C ARG A 262 8.06 -27.97 -14.43
N ILE A 263 7.70 -28.32 -15.65
CA ILE A 263 6.61 -29.25 -15.96
C ILE A 263 7.24 -30.50 -16.56
#